data_AF-A0A2M8UFI0-F1
#
_entry.id   AF-A0A2M8UFI0-F1
#
_cell.length_a   1.000
_cell.length_b   1.000
_cell.length_c   1.000
_cell.angle_alpha   90.00
_cell.angle_beta   90.00
_cell.angle_gamma   90.00
#
_symmetry.space_group_name_H-M   'P 1'
#
loop_
_entity.id
_entity.type
_entity.pdbx_description
1 polymer ?
#
loop_
_entity_poly.entity_id
_entity_poly.type
_entity_poly.pdbx_seq_one_letter_code
_entity_poly.pdbx_strand_id
1 'polypeptide(L)'
;MTVSQQTTLHPRQIPNFIPESPFKREMNGRFRDEIQDLRRHVMDMHSTGHEPICSTQILGEARDLMNYTNDAAAVRARLDDLRATLSQPNQDYAYEQSAEDGSWGGCYKAWYLRLDASVDPMKELVEAGKRPPHPLRFFEPVNTPEKMRSYLDSLLISDVKATGVDNRKELNYAITSLAQILFKPKVAALLPDGTPVKKLAATLQDFLDNKAQNPETGFWGAWYTIDGELKKTNDLSITFHAISYRSDDPPHMRELADTLFAMRADRYPYGWRDQGKQNNHHAYDVARLLRRTWPYMTAEQQARATAELTVMVARSLNISIRSDGRFDDEPYTSPAEAYYFGVSFLDEVGFFRPSRRFWTPLETSDADSLRAVLLQHLQKMDQRNAVVTAALRKLTATD
;
A
#
# COMPACT_ATOMS: atom_id res chain seq x y z
N MET A 1 -47.83 29.24 -0.87
CA MET A 1 -46.40 28.88 -0.79
C MET A 1 -46.27 27.75 0.20
N THR A 2 -46.13 26.53 -0.30
CA THR A 2 -45.98 25.31 0.51
C THR A 2 -44.63 24.70 0.17
N VAL A 3 -43.84 24.50 1.22
CA VAL A 3 -42.49 23.97 1.19
C VAL A 3 -42.51 22.58 0.56
N SER A 4 -41.83 22.46 -0.59
CA SER A 4 -41.59 21.20 -1.27
C SER A 4 -40.86 20.25 -0.32
N GLN A 5 -41.45 19.08 -0.10
CA GLN A 5 -40.81 17.96 0.56
C GLN A 5 -39.57 17.59 -0.25
N GLN A 6 -38.39 17.97 0.25
CA GLN A 6 -37.14 17.37 -0.17
C GLN A 6 -37.20 15.91 0.25
N THR A 7 -37.48 15.05 -0.74
CA THR A 7 -37.28 13.62 -0.64
C THR A 7 -35.83 13.40 -0.22
N THR A 8 -35.62 12.99 1.03
CA THR A 8 -34.33 12.55 1.52
C THR A 8 -33.90 11.34 0.72
N LEU A 9 -32.98 11.54 -0.21
CA LEU A 9 -32.29 10.46 -0.91
C LEU A 9 -31.65 9.56 0.14
N HIS A 10 -32.14 8.32 0.23
CA HIS A 10 -31.52 7.28 1.04
C HIS A 10 -30.09 7.03 0.52
N PRO A 11 -29.05 6.89 1.37
CA PRO A 11 -27.64 6.81 0.94
C PRO A 11 -27.22 5.54 0.17
N ARG A 12 -28.16 4.73 -0.36
CA ARG A 12 -27.87 3.42 -0.96
C ARG A 12 -27.79 3.41 -2.50
N GLN A 13 -27.69 4.56 -3.15
CA GLN A 13 -27.64 4.67 -4.62
C GLN A 13 -26.50 5.55 -5.13
N ILE A 14 -25.30 5.41 -4.55
CA ILE A 14 -24.09 5.93 -5.19
C ILE A 14 -23.53 4.81 -6.07
N PRO A 15 -23.42 4.98 -7.40
CA PRO A 15 -22.59 4.12 -8.23
C PRO A 15 -21.17 4.11 -7.63
N ASN A 16 -20.62 2.93 -7.32
CA ASN A 16 -19.32 2.74 -6.63
C ASN A 16 -19.32 2.78 -5.09
N PHE A 17 -20.48 2.83 -4.41
CA PHE A 17 -20.51 2.60 -2.96
C PHE A 17 -20.25 1.14 -2.60
N ILE A 18 -19.26 0.93 -1.76
CA ILE A 18 -18.86 -0.37 -1.20
C ILE A 18 -19.35 -0.44 0.23
N PRO A 19 -19.77 -1.61 0.71
CA PRO A 19 -20.36 -1.78 2.03
C PRO A 19 -19.50 -1.09 3.09
N GLU A 20 -20.07 -0.08 3.76
CA GLU A 20 -19.62 0.25 5.11
C GLU A 20 -19.68 -1.06 5.88
N SER A 21 -18.51 -1.60 6.26
CA SER A 21 -18.49 -2.77 7.14
C SER A 21 -19.44 -2.49 8.31
N PRO A 22 -20.38 -3.41 8.60
CA PRO A 22 -21.46 -3.16 9.56
C PRO A 22 -20.91 -2.84 10.95
N PHE A 23 -19.72 -3.35 11.28
CA PHE A 23 -19.04 -3.12 12.54
C PHE A 23 -18.05 -1.93 12.49
N LYS A 24 -17.66 -1.43 11.31
CA LYS A 24 -16.62 -0.39 11.20
C LYS A 24 -16.93 0.84 12.02
N ARG A 25 -18.18 1.31 12.02
CA ARG A 25 -18.60 2.47 12.82
C ARG A 25 -18.45 2.21 14.32
N GLU A 26 -18.87 1.04 14.77
CA GLU A 26 -18.79 0.61 16.15
C GLU A 26 -17.34 0.44 16.61
N MET A 27 -16.52 -0.28 15.83
CA MET A 27 -15.09 -0.46 16.11
C MET A 27 -14.35 0.89 16.16
N ASN A 28 -14.65 1.80 15.24
CA ASN A 28 -14.11 3.16 15.29
C ASN A 28 -14.56 3.91 16.54
N GLY A 29 -15.84 3.82 16.92
CA GLY A 29 -16.34 4.47 18.14
C GLY A 29 -15.70 3.94 19.41
N ARG A 30 -15.24 2.68 19.41
CA ARG A 30 -14.60 2.03 20.56
C ARG A 30 -13.10 2.31 20.69
N PHE A 31 -12.38 2.39 19.57
CA PHE A 31 -10.91 2.31 19.58
C PHE A 31 -10.19 3.47 18.90
N ARG A 32 -10.87 4.30 18.10
CA ARG A 32 -10.20 5.32 17.27
C ARG A 32 -9.40 6.30 18.11
N ASP A 33 -10.00 6.86 19.16
CA ASP A 33 -9.36 7.91 19.96
C ASP A 33 -8.11 7.36 20.67
N GLU A 34 -8.24 6.17 21.26
CA GLU A 34 -7.12 5.47 21.91
C GLU A 34 -5.98 5.15 20.92
N ILE A 35 -6.30 4.69 19.71
CA ILE A 35 -5.32 4.46 18.65
C ILE A 35 -4.64 5.76 18.23
N GLN A 36 -5.38 6.87 18.12
CA GLN A 36 -4.81 8.17 17.78
C GLN A 36 -3.89 8.70 18.89
N ASP A 37 -4.24 8.46 20.14
CA ASP A 37 -3.42 8.83 21.30
C ASP A 37 -2.10 8.05 21.31
N LEU A 38 -2.17 6.72 21.16
CA LEU A 38 -0.98 5.88 21.09
C LEU A 38 -0.13 6.19 19.84
N ARG A 39 -0.76 6.51 18.71
CA ARG A 39 -0.05 6.98 17.51
C ARG A 39 0.78 8.23 17.82
N ARG A 40 0.25 9.21 18.56
CA ARG A 40 1.02 10.41 18.91
C ARG A 40 2.27 10.05 19.71
N HIS A 41 2.18 9.14 20.67
CA HIS A 41 3.36 8.66 21.39
C HIS A 41 4.39 7.96 20.48
N VAL A 42 3.95 7.13 19.53
CA VAL A 42 4.85 6.53 18.52
C VAL A 42 5.54 7.63 17.69
N MET A 43 4.80 8.64 17.23
CA MET A 43 5.38 9.76 16.48
C MET A 43 6.32 10.63 17.32
N ASP A 44 6.05 10.81 18.60
CA ASP A 44 6.95 11.51 19.51
C ASP A 44 8.28 10.76 19.66
N MET A 45 8.25 9.43 19.74
CA MET A 45 9.48 8.61 19.75
C MET A 45 10.31 8.81 18.48
N HIS A 46 9.68 8.80 17.29
CA HIS A 46 10.34 9.11 16.02
C HIS A 46 11.06 10.47 16.07
N SER A 47 10.45 11.47 16.70
CA SER A 47 11.03 12.83 16.81
C SER A 47 12.30 12.89 17.68
N THR A 48 12.51 11.92 18.56
CA THR A 48 13.69 11.82 19.44
C THR A 48 14.88 11.07 18.80
N GLY A 49 14.77 10.71 17.52
CA GLY A 49 15.84 10.06 16.75
C GLY A 49 15.94 8.55 16.91
N HIS A 50 15.03 7.93 17.66
CA HIS A 50 14.89 6.47 17.72
C HIS A 50 13.76 6.04 16.78
N GLU A 51 13.97 5.00 15.97
CA GLU A 51 12.89 4.38 15.18
C GLU A 51 12.14 3.36 16.07
N PRO A 52 10.90 3.64 16.52
CA PRO A 52 10.09 2.70 17.29
C PRO A 52 9.46 1.64 16.38
N ILE A 53 10.29 0.83 15.71
CA ILE A 53 9.87 -0.09 14.65
C ILE A 53 8.85 -1.13 15.14
N CYS A 54 9.06 -1.70 16.33
CA CYS A 54 8.13 -2.67 16.90
C CYS A 54 6.77 -2.03 17.21
N SER A 55 6.78 -0.83 17.79
CA SER A 55 5.56 -0.08 18.10
C SER A 55 4.81 0.31 16.83
N THR A 56 5.53 0.68 15.77
CA THR A 56 4.97 1.01 14.45
C THR A 56 4.28 -0.20 13.84
N GLN A 57 4.88 -1.39 13.91
CA GLN A 57 4.28 -2.65 13.46
C GLN A 57 2.99 -2.97 14.25
N ILE A 58 3.05 -2.92 15.59
CA ILE A 58 1.88 -3.21 16.43
C ILE A 58 0.74 -2.20 16.17
N LEU A 59 1.05 -0.92 16.02
CA LEU A 59 0.08 0.13 15.70
C LEU A 59 -0.59 -0.12 14.34
N GLY A 60 0.18 -0.52 13.33
CA GLY A 60 -0.34 -0.88 12.01
C GLY A 60 -1.34 -2.03 12.08
N GLU A 61 -0.99 -3.11 12.77
CA GLU A 61 -1.87 -4.26 12.95
C GLU A 61 -3.13 -3.94 13.75
N ALA A 62 -3.02 -3.14 14.83
CA ALA A 62 -4.18 -2.70 15.61
C ALA A 62 -5.15 -1.86 14.75
N ARG A 63 -4.62 -0.99 13.87
CA ARG A 63 -5.42 -0.21 12.91
C ARG A 63 -6.09 -1.12 11.88
N ASP A 64 -5.42 -2.15 11.40
CA ASP A 64 -5.98 -3.10 10.45
C ASP A 64 -7.12 -3.89 11.09
N LEU A 65 -6.90 -4.48 12.27
CA LEU A 65 -7.94 -5.18 13.02
C LEU A 65 -9.17 -4.29 13.26
N MET A 66 -8.98 -3.04 13.71
CA MET A 66 -10.09 -2.10 13.93
C MET A 66 -10.89 -1.81 12.65
N ASN A 67 -10.21 -1.70 11.50
CA ASN A 67 -10.86 -1.28 10.27
C ASN A 67 -11.49 -2.43 9.48
N TYR A 68 -11.00 -3.65 9.65
CA TYR A 68 -11.33 -4.79 8.78
C TYR A 68 -11.87 -6.01 9.53
N THR A 69 -11.97 -5.98 10.86
CA THR A 69 -12.56 -7.08 11.65
C THR A 69 -13.53 -6.57 12.71
N ASN A 70 -14.45 -7.43 13.14
CA ASN A 70 -15.27 -7.22 14.34
C ASN A 70 -14.59 -7.79 15.62
N ASP A 71 -13.29 -8.05 15.58
CA ASP A 71 -12.58 -8.67 16.70
C ASP A 71 -12.05 -7.60 17.68
N ALA A 72 -12.96 -7.12 18.52
CA ALA A 72 -12.64 -6.15 19.58
C ALA A 72 -11.61 -6.68 20.59
N ALA A 73 -11.57 -8.00 20.81
CA ALA A 73 -10.61 -8.62 21.74
C ALA A 73 -9.20 -8.58 21.16
N ALA A 74 -9.04 -8.91 19.87
CA ALA A 74 -7.76 -8.80 19.18
C ALA A 74 -7.27 -7.35 19.15
N VAL A 75 -8.13 -6.37 18.82
CA VAL A 75 -7.74 -4.95 18.88
C VAL A 75 -7.24 -4.57 20.26
N ARG A 76 -8.00 -4.90 21.32
CA ARG A 76 -7.60 -4.60 22.70
C ARG A 76 -6.24 -5.21 23.04
N ALA A 77 -6.03 -6.49 22.72
CA ALA A 77 -4.76 -7.17 22.97
C ALA A 77 -3.59 -6.49 22.26
N ARG A 78 -3.77 -6.04 21.01
CA ARG A 78 -2.71 -5.29 20.29
C ARG A 78 -2.44 -3.91 20.89
N LEU A 79 -3.45 -3.23 21.42
CA LEU A 79 -3.26 -1.95 22.11
C LEU A 79 -2.51 -2.14 23.45
N ASP A 80 -2.76 -3.24 24.15
CA ASP A 80 -2.00 -3.59 25.35
C ASP A 80 -0.54 -3.94 25.03
N ASP A 81 -0.31 -4.71 23.95
CA ASP A 81 1.05 -4.96 23.44
C ASP A 81 1.76 -3.63 23.07
N LEU A 82 1.05 -2.68 22.44
CA LEU A 82 1.60 -1.37 22.07
C LEU A 82 1.99 -0.54 23.29
N ARG A 83 1.17 -0.51 24.33
CA ARG A 83 1.51 0.18 25.58
C ARG A 83 2.76 -0.40 26.22
N ALA A 84 2.89 -1.73 26.21
CA ALA A 84 4.07 -2.39 26.75
C ALA A 84 5.33 -2.00 25.97
N THR A 85 5.28 -1.97 24.64
CA THR A 85 6.45 -1.62 23.82
C THR A 85 6.81 -0.14 23.86
N LEU A 86 5.85 0.77 24.05
CA LEU A 86 6.13 2.20 24.24
C LEU A 86 6.99 2.47 25.50
N SER A 87 7.01 1.56 26.47
CA SER A 87 7.90 1.68 27.64
C SER A 87 9.33 1.17 27.38
N GLN A 88 9.59 0.60 26.20
CA GLN A 88 10.88 0.05 25.82
C GLN A 88 11.59 0.98 24.82
N PRO A 89 12.68 1.65 25.24
CA PRO A 89 13.37 2.61 24.37
C PRO A 89 14.14 1.94 23.22
N ASN A 90 14.61 0.71 23.41
CA ASN A 90 15.31 -0.05 22.37
C ASN A 90 14.36 -1.07 21.74
N GLN A 91 14.10 -0.92 20.44
CA GLN A 91 13.27 -1.82 19.64
C GLN A 91 14.04 -2.44 18.47
N ASP A 92 15.37 -2.42 18.52
CA ASP A 92 16.25 -2.86 17.43
C ASP A 92 16.04 -4.34 17.05
N TYR A 93 15.61 -5.16 18.02
CA TYR A 93 15.25 -6.57 17.78
C TYR A 93 14.19 -6.75 16.69
N ALA A 94 13.35 -5.75 16.43
CA ALA A 94 12.33 -5.84 15.39
C ALA A 94 12.89 -5.73 13.95
N TYR A 95 14.17 -5.39 13.79
CA TYR A 95 14.88 -5.47 12.51
C TYR A 95 15.47 -6.86 12.23
N GLU A 96 15.55 -7.72 13.24
CA GLU A 96 16.18 -9.03 13.11
C GLU A 96 15.27 -10.00 12.35
N GLN A 97 15.89 -10.90 11.59
CA GLN A 97 15.19 -12.03 11.01
C GLN A 97 14.89 -13.05 12.12
N SER A 98 13.64 -13.49 12.22
CA SER A 98 13.22 -14.51 13.17
C SER A 98 13.95 -15.84 12.94
N ALA A 99 14.55 -16.39 13.99
CA ALA A 99 15.14 -17.74 13.95
C ALA A 99 14.07 -18.86 13.86
N GLU A 100 12.83 -18.55 14.25
CA GLU A 100 11.72 -19.52 14.28
C GLU A 100 11.27 -19.88 12.85
N ASP A 101 10.82 -18.87 12.09
CA ASP A 101 10.23 -19.05 10.75
C ASP A 101 10.98 -18.29 9.64
N GLY A 102 12.04 -17.55 9.96
CA GLY A 102 12.80 -16.76 8.98
C GLY A 102 12.09 -15.52 8.47
N SER A 103 10.99 -15.08 9.08
CA SER A 103 10.33 -13.82 8.72
C SER A 103 11.00 -12.61 9.37
N TRP A 104 10.76 -11.43 8.79
CA TRP A 104 10.90 -10.14 9.47
C TRP A 104 9.54 -9.66 9.95
N GLY A 105 9.53 -8.61 10.78
CA GLY A 105 8.31 -8.10 11.37
C GLY A 105 7.89 -8.87 12.61
N GLY A 106 8.85 -9.23 13.47
CA GLY A 106 8.63 -10.06 14.65
C GLY A 106 7.61 -9.49 15.66
N CYS A 107 7.22 -8.22 15.54
CA CYS A 107 6.18 -7.65 16.37
C CYS A 107 4.78 -7.80 15.81
N TYR A 108 4.60 -8.28 14.57
CA TYR A 108 3.29 -8.67 14.03
C TYR A 108 2.85 -10.04 14.54
N LYS A 109 1.55 -10.18 14.84
CA LYS A 109 0.93 -11.49 15.12
C LYS A 109 0.40 -12.12 13.83
N ALA A 110 -0.21 -11.32 12.95
CA ALA A 110 -0.73 -11.81 11.68
C ALA A 110 0.39 -12.24 10.72
N TRP A 111 0.25 -13.44 10.17
CA TRP A 111 1.23 -14.02 9.24
C TRP A 111 1.40 -13.19 7.96
N TYR A 112 0.31 -12.71 7.36
CA TYR A 112 0.39 -11.93 6.12
C TYR A 112 1.14 -10.59 6.29
N LEU A 113 1.15 -10.02 7.50
CA LEU A 113 1.94 -8.83 7.82
C LEU A 113 3.43 -9.15 7.95
N ARG A 114 3.78 -10.33 8.48
CA ARG A 114 5.17 -10.82 8.49
C ARG A 114 5.66 -11.16 7.08
N LEU A 115 4.79 -11.73 6.25
CA LEU A 115 5.07 -11.93 4.82
C LEU A 115 5.40 -10.59 4.16
N ASP A 116 4.60 -9.55 4.38
CA ASP A 116 4.84 -8.21 3.82
C ASP A 116 6.11 -7.55 4.37
N ALA A 117 6.30 -7.57 5.70
CA ALA A 117 7.47 -7.01 6.36
C ALA A 117 8.78 -7.68 5.94
N SER A 118 8.73 -8.92 5.42
CA SER A 118 9.90 -9.65 4.94
C SER A 118 10.34 -9.23 3.53
N VAL A 119 9.48 -8.60 2.74
CA VAL A 119 9.75 -8.30 1.33
C VAL A 119 10.92 -7.33 1.16
N ASP A 120 10.93 -6.23 1.90
CA ASP A 120 11.96 -5.20 1.75
C ASP A 120 13.33 -5.65 2.29
N PRO A 121 13.45 -6.27 3.48
CA PRO A 121 14.69 -6.90 3.92
C PRO A 121 15.25 -7.92 2.92
N MET A 122 14.40 -8.73 2.28
CA MET A 122 14.83 -9.64 1.22
C MET A 122 15.43 -8.89 0.01
N LYS A 123 14.88 -7.75 -0.38
CA LYS A 123 15.45 -6.92 -1.45
C LYS A 123 16.80 -6.32 -1.01
N GLU A 124 16.92 -5.85 0.23
CA GLU A 124 18.20 -5.33 0.74
C GLU A 124 19.29 -6.42 0.74
N LEU A 125 18.94 -7.67 1.06
CA LEU A 125 19.86 -8.80 0.95
C LEU A 125 20.31 -9.02 -0.50
N VAL A 126 19.38 -8.94 -1.47
CA VAL A 126 19.72 -9.03 -2.90
C VAL A 126 20.69 -7.92 -3.30
N GLU A 127 20.41 -6.67 -2.94
CA GLU A 127 21.27 -5.53 -3.28
C GLU A 127 22.66 -5.66 -2.62
N ALA A 128 22.73 -6.21 -1.41
CA ALA A 128 23.98 -6.47 -0.72
C ALA A 128 24.71 -7.75 -1.18
N GLY A 129 24.15 -8.54 -2.10
CA GLY A 129 24.70 -9.83 -2.52
C GLY A 129 24.74 -10.88 -1.39
N LYS A 130 23.83 -10.76 -0.41
CA LYS A 130 23.77 -11.62 0.79
C LYS A 130 22.63 -12.64 0.69
N ARG A 131 22.69 -13.64 1.57
CA ARG A 131 21.63 -14.61 1.82
C ARG A 131 20.98 -14.36 3.18
N PRO A 132 19.71 -14.76 3.37
CA PRO A 132 19.07 -14.72 4.68
C PRO A 132 19.83 -15.56 5.71
N PRO A 133 20.05 -15.07 6.95
CA PRO A 133 20.69 -15.86 8.01
C PRO A 133 19.87 -17.07 8.47
N HIS A 134 18.54 -17.04 8.33
CA HIS A 134 17.64 -18.14 8.66
C HIS A 134 16.79 -18.57 7.44
N PRO A 135 16.42 -19.86 7.33
CA PRO A 135 15.56 -20.35 6.25
C PRO A 135 14.18 -19.67 6.24
N LEU A 136 13.69 -19.27 5.06
CA LEU A 136 12.42 -18.53 4.88
C LEU A 136 11.18 -19.44 4.98
N ARG A 137 11.01 -20.11 6.13
CA ARG A 137 9.90 -21.04 6.41
C ARG A 137 8.54 -20.34 6.51
N PHE A 138 8.50 -19.04 6.77
CA PHE A 138 7.27 -18.26 6.72
C PHE A 138 6.55 -18.34 5.37
N PHE A 139 7.23 -18.76 4.28
CA PHE A 139 6.62 -18.92 2.97
C PHE A 139 5.83 -20.24 2.82
N GLU A 140 5.95 -21.18 3.76
CA GLU A 140 5.28 -22.49 3.75
C GLU A 140 3.75 -22.48 3.54
N PRO A 141 2.97 -21.48 4.02
CA PRO A 141 1.54 -21.42 3.79
C PRO A 141 1.14 -21.25 2.31
N VAL A 142 2.07 -20.82 1.44
CA VAL A 142 1.82 -20.54 0.02
C VAL A 142 2.90 -21.14 -0.90
N ASN A 143 3.71 -22.08 -0.40
CA ASN A 143 4.88 -22.60 -1.12
C ASN A 143 4.57 -23.61 -2.24
N THR A 144 3.30 -23.95 -2.46
CA THR A 144 2.86 -24.76 -3.62
C THR A 144 1.72 -24.05 -4.37
N PRO A 145 1.53 -24.32 -5.68
CA PRO A 145 0.44 -23.77 -6.46
C PRO A 145 -0.94 -23.97 -5.81
N GLU A 146 -1.19 -25.15 -5.25
CA GLU A 146 -2.47 -25.52 -4.64
C GLU A 146 -2.73 -24.71 -3.37
N LYS A 147 -1.73 -24.60 -2.50
CA LYS A 147 -1.81 -23.79 -1.28
C LYS A 147 -2.04 -22.32 -1.59
N MET A 148 -1.25 -21.77 -2.52
CA MET A 148 -1.37 -20.37 -2.95
C MET A 148 -2.74 -20.07 -3.52
N ARG A 149 -3.24 -20.92 -4.42
CA ARG A 149 -4.58 -20.76 -5.01
C ARG A 149 -5.66 -20.82 -3.92
N SER A 150 -5.61 -21.82 -3.04
CA SER A 150 -6.57 -21.95 -1.95
C SER A 150 -6.57 -20.72 -1.04
N TYR A 151 -5.39 -20.18 -0.72
CA TYR A 151 -5.25 -18.99 0.11
C TYR A 151 -5.82 -17.74 -0.58
N LEU A 152 -5.39 -17.43 -1.80
CA LEU A 152 -5.87 -16.27 -2.56
C LEU A 152 -7.39 -16.34 -2.82
N ASP A 153 -7.90 -17.53 -3.12
CA ASP A 153 -9.33 -17.77 -3.33
C ASP A 153 -10.16 -17.49 -2.07
N SER A 154 -9.63 -17.82 -0.90
CA SER A 154 -10.29 -17.56 0.39
C SER A 154 -10.40 -16.06 0.72
N LEU A 155 -9.54 -15.23 0.13
CA LEU A 155 -9.49 -13.79 0.39
C LEU A 155 -10.29 -12.96 -0.59
N LEU A 156 -10.50 -13.45 -1.82
CA LEU A 156 -11.08 -12.65 -2.90
C LEU A 156 -12.50 -12.17 -2.58
N ILE A 157 -13.32 -13.03 -1.97
CA ILE A 157 -14.74 -12.75 -1.68
C ILE A 157 -14.96 -12.71 -0.17
N SER A 158 -15.45 -11.59 0.34
CA SER A 158 -15.80 -11.41 1.75
C SER A 158 -17.32 -11.43 1.95
N ASP A 159 -17.80 -12.26 2.89
CA ASP A 159 -19.12 -12.10 3.50
C ASP A 159 -18.97 -11.48 4.88
N VAL A 160 -18.76 -10.16 4.89
CA VAL A 160 -18.42 -9.39 6.11
C VAL A 160 -19.52 -9.50 7.17
N LYS A 161 -20.78 -9.64 6.74
CA LYS A 161 -21.93 -9.77 7.64
C LYS A 161 -21.92 -11.12 8.36
N ALA A 162 -21.59 -12.19 7.65
CA ALA A 162 -21.56 -13.53 8.21
C ALA A 162 -20.29 -13.81 9.03
N THR A 163 -19.13 -13.36 8.55
CA THR A 163 -17.83 -13.71 9.16
C THR A 163 -17.31 -12.67 10.13
N GLY A 164 -17.77 -11.42 10.04
CA GLY A 164 -17.19 -10.30 10.76
C GLY A 164 -15.79 -9.90 10.27
N VAL A 165 -15.36 -10.38 9.09
CA VAL A 165 -14.04 -10.11 8.51
C VAL A 165 -14.19 -9.57 7.10
N ASP A 166 -13.50 -8.46 6.85
CA ASP A 166 -13.26 -7.90 5.53
C ASP A 166 -11.84 -8.28 5.07
N ASN A 167 -11.76 -9.26 4.16
CA ASN A 167 -10.48 -9.81 3.69
C ASN A 167 -9.71 -8.85 2.78
N ARG A 168 -10.26 -7.66 2.44
CA ARG A 168 -9.62 -6.71 1.52
C ARG A 168 -8.19 -6.38 1.92
N LYS A 169 -7.94 -6.14 3.21
CA LYS A 169 -6.61 -5.72 3.68
C LYS A 169 -5.58 -6.84 3.53
N GLU A 170 -5.94 -8.05 3.92
CA GLU A 170 -5.09 -9.24 3.76
C GLU A 170 -4.89 -9.60 2.28
N LEU A 171 -5.94 -9.51 1.45
CA LEU A 171 -5.84 -9.68 -0.01
C LEU A 171 -4.83 -8.70 -0.60
N ASN A 172 -4.90 -7.43 -0.21
CA ASN A 172 -3.97 -6.41 -0.69
C ASN A 172 -2.52 -6.77 -0.33
N TYR A 173 -2.25 -7.07 0.94
CA TYR A 173 -0.90 -7.48 1.36
C TYR A 173 -0.44 -8.75 0.67
N ALA A 174 -1.28 -9.78 0.59
CA ALA A 174 -0.96 -11.02 -0.10
C ALA A 174 -0.53 -10.78 -1.55
N ILE A 175 -1.32 -10.02 -2.33
CA ILE A 175 -0.98 -9.68 -3.72
C ILE A 175 0.33 -8.90 -3.77
N THR A 176 0.47 -7.86 -2.95
CA THR A 176 1.67 -7.02 -2.87
C THR A 176 2.93 -7.82 -2.59
N SER A 177 2.91 -8.65 -1.57
CA SER A 177 4.10 -9.37 -1.11
C SER A 177 4.43 -10.51 -2.08
N LEU A 178 3.45 -11.29 -2.52
CA LEU A 178 3.67 -12.40 -3.45
C LEU A 178 4.15 -11.91 -4.81
N ALA A 179 3.57 -10.83 -5.35
CA ALA A 179 4.02 -10.27 -6.62
C ALA A 179 5.48 -9.79 -6.54
N GLN A 180 5.85 -9.13 -5.44
CA GLN A 180 7.23 -8.66 -5.25
C GLN A 180 8.24 -9.78 -5.04
N ILE A 181 7.85 -10.86 -4.36
CA ILE A 181 8.70 -12.03 -4.15
C ILE A 181 8.85 -12.83 -5.44
N LEU A 182 7.75 -13.11 -6.14
CA LEU A 182 7.71 -14.09 -7.24
C LEU A 182 8.02 -13.49 -8.61
N PHE A 183 7.64 -12.24 -8.89
CA PHE A 183 7.90 -11.60 -10.18
C PHE A 183 9.29 -10.95 -10.26
N LYS A 184 10.05 -10.95 -9.17
CA LYS A 184 11.44 -10.46 -9.14
C LYS A 184 12.40 -11.64 -9.01
N PRO A 185 13.04 -12.10 -10.10
CA PRO A 185 13.83 -13.33 -10.09
C PRO A 185 14.93 -13.38 -9.01
N LYS A 186 15.60 -12.26 -8.75
CA LYS A 186 16.65 -12.18 -7.71
C LYS A 186 16.09 -12.35 -6.30
N VAL A 187 14.89 -11.81 -6.02
CA VAL A 187 14.22 -11.96 -4.72
C VAL A 187 13.70 -13.39 -4.56
N ALA A 188 13.05 -13.92 -5.61
CA ALA A 188 12.56 -15.28 -5.63
C ALA A 188 13.67 -16.32 -5.42
N ALA A 189 14.89 -16.04 -5.90
CA ALA A 189 16.05 -16.89 -5.70
C ALA A 189 16.53 -17.00 -4.24
N LEU A 190 15.98 -16.21 -3.31
CA LEU A 190 16.23 -16.34 -1.87
C LEU A 190 15.31 -17.37 -1.19
N LEU A 191 14.24 -17.81 -1.86
CA LEU A 191 13.32 -18.82 -1.32
C LEU A 191 14.03 -20.17 -1.11
N PRO A 192 13.52 -21.05 -0.22
CA PRO A 192 14.14 -22.34 0.06
C PRO A 192 14.35 -23.18 -1.20
N ASP A 193 15.44 -23.96 -1.21
CA ASP A 193 15.77 -24.86 -2.32
C ASP A 193 14.60 -25.81 -2.62
N GLY A 194 14.34 -26.05 -3.91
CA GLY A 194 13.22 -26.87 -4.37
C GLY A 194 11.87 -26.12 -4.47
N THR A 195 11.79 -24.86 -4.03
CA THR A 195 10.57 -24.05 -4.22
C THR A 195 10.24 -23.92 -5.72
N PRO A 196 9.01 -24.28 -6.17
CA PRO A 196 8.64 -24.28 -7.58
C PRO A 196 8.31 -22.86 -8.09
N VAL A 197 9.24 -21.92 -7.97
CA VAL A 197 9.05 -20.47 -8.21
C VAL A 197 8.32 -20.17 -9.52
N LYS A 198 8.72 -20.80 -10.63
CA LYS A 198 8.06 -20.58 -11.93
C LYS A 198 6.58 -20.96 -11.92
N LYS A 199 6.22 -22.07 -11.28
CA LYS A 199 4.82 -22.51 -11.16
C LYS A 199 4.03 -21.59 -10.23
N LEU A 200 4.66 -21.13 -9.15
CA LEU A 200 4.05 -20.17 -8.22
C LEU A 200 3.79 -18.82 -8.88
N ALA A 201 4.76 -18.27 -9.60
CA ALA A 201 4.59 -17.03 -10.36
C ALA A 201 3.46 -17.15 -11.40
N ALA A 202 3.42 -18.27 -12.14
CA ALA A 202 2.32 -18.54 -13.07
C ALA A 202 0.96 -18.69 -12.37
N THR A 203 0.92 -19.27 -11.16
CA THR A 203 -0.31 -19.41 -10.36
C THR A 203 -0.83 -18.05 -9.89
N LEU A 204 0.07 -17.19 -9.40
CA LEU A 204 -0.29 -15.83 -9.02
C LEU A 204 -0.78 -15.03 -10.24
N GLN A 205 -0.10 -15.14 -11.37
CA GLN A 205 -0.49 -14.46 -12.61
C GLN A 205 -1.86 -14.91 -13.10
N ASP A 206 -2.13 -16.22 -13.11
CA ASP A 206 -3.44 -16.78 -13.47
C ASP A 206 -4.56 -16.28 -12.54
N PHE A 207 -4.30 -16.26 -11.22
CA PHE A 207 -5.24 -15.67 -10.26
C PHE A 207 -5.52 -14.20 -10.56
N LEU A 208 -4.48 -13.40 -10.80
CA LEU A 208 -4.63 -11.98 -11.08
C LEU A 208 -5.42 -11.76 -12.39
N ASP A 209 -5.00 -12.38 -13.48
CA ASP A 209 -5.51 -12.07 -14.82
C ASP A 209 -6.86 -12.71 -15.11
N ASN A 210 -7.06 -13.96 -14.71
CA ASN A 210 -8.23 -14.75 -15.12
C ASN A 210 -9.32 -14.84 -14.04
N LYS A 211 -8.99 -14.52 -12.79
CA LYS A 211 -9.93 -14.66 -11.66
C LYS A 211 -10.24 -13.34 -10.96
N ALA A 212 -9.22 -12.59 -10.55
CA ALA A 212 -9.39 -11.42 -9.69
C ALA A 212 -9.65 -10.12 -10.48
N GLN A 213 -9.13 -10.00 -11.71
CA GLN A 213 -9.39 -8.83 -12.54
C GLN A 213 -10.87 -8.79 -12.96
N ASN A 214 -11.49 -7.62 -12.84
CA ASN A 214 -12.82 -7.39 -13.37
C ASN A 214 -12.72 -6.95 -14.86
N PRO A 215 -13.11 -7.79 -15.83
CA PRO A 215 -12.93 -7.47 -17.25
C PRO A 215 -13.71 -6.25 -17.73
N GLU A 216 -14.81 -5.89 -17.05
CA GLU A 216 -15.63 -4.71 -17.41
C GLU A 216 -14.95 -3.38 -17.07
N THR A 217 -14.04 -3.39 -16.10
CA THR A 217 -13.41 -2.18 -15.55
C THR A 217 -11.89 -2.21 -15.69
N GLY A 218 -11.30 -3.37 -15.96
CA GLY A 218 -9.86 -3.61 -15.89
C GLY A 218 -9.26 -3.57 -14.48
N PHE A 219 -10.05 -3.33 -13.44
CA PHE A 219 -9.55 -3.17 -12.06
C PHE A 219 -9.51 -4.49 -11.28
N TRP A 220 -8.65 -4.51 -10.27
CA TRP A 220 -8.66 -5.49 -9.19
C TRP A 220 -9.28 -4.87 -7.94
N GLY A 221 -9.80 -5.72 -7.08
CA GLY A 221 -10.33 -5.32 -5.77
C GLY A 221 -10.88 -6.51 -5.00
N ALA A 222 -11.18 -6.28 -3.72
CA ALA A 222 -11.94 -7.24 -2.94
C ALA A 222 -13.38 -7.32 -3.46
N TRP A 223 -13.98 -8.50 -3.41
CA TRP A 223 -15.37 -8.71 -3.77
C TRP A 223 -16.18 -9.01 -2.51
N TYR A 224 -17.48 -8.74 -2.56
CA TYR A 224 -18.34 -8.86 -1.39
C TYR A 224 -19.61 -9.61 -1.74
N THR A 225 -20.03 -10.49 -0.84
CA THR A 225 -21.40 -11.02 -0.85
C THR A 225 -22.27 -10.09 -0.03
N ILE A 226 -23.24 -9.43 -0.67
CA ILE A 226 -24.16 -8.50 -0.04
C ILE A 226 -25.57 -8.90 -0.43
N ASP A 227 -26.38 -9.27 0.56
CA ASP A 227 -27.77 -9.72 0.35
C ASP A 227 -27.90 -10.83 -0.71
N GLY A 228 -26.89 -11.72 -0.77
CA GLY A 228 -26.82 -12.84 -1.72
C GLY A 228 -26.25 -12.49 -3.10
N GLU A 229 -25.95 -11.20 -3.36
CA GLU A 229 -25.35 -10.75 -4.61
C GLU A 229 -23.84 -10.51 -4.48
N LEU A 230 -23.09 -10.91 -5.50
CA LEU A 230 -21.67 -10.59 -5.60
C LEU A 230 -21.48 -9.15 -6.09
N LYS A 231 -20.76 -8.34 -5.32
CA LYS A 231 -20.35 -6.98 -5.66
C LYS A 231 -18.84 -6.91 -5.80
N LYS A 232 -18.35 -6.51 -6.97
CA LYS A 232 -16.92 -6.32 -7.26
C LYS A 232 -16.54 -4.87 -7.04
N THR A 233 -15.29 -4.62 -6.68
CA THR A 233 -14.79 -3.27 -6.37
C THR A 233 -13.63 -2.86 -7.25
N ASN A 234 -13.52 -1.55 -7.50
CA ASN A 234 -12.42 -0.95 -8.24
C ASN A 234 -11.43 -0.37 -7.23
N ASP A 235 -10.53 -1.21 -6.73
CA ASP A 235 -9.62 -0.84 -5.65
C ASP A 235 -8.30 -0.31 -6.21
N LEU A 236 -8.03 0.97 -5.93
CA LEU A 236 -6.85 1.67 -6.45
C LEU A 236 -5.55 1.01 -5.98
N SER A 237 -5.47 0.63 -4.71
CA SER A 237 -4.25 0.09 -4.11
C SER A 237 -3.99 -1.34 -4.59
N ILE A 238 -5.02 -2.20 -4.59
CA ILE A 238 -4.86 -3.57 -5.09
C ILE A 238 -4.51 -3.54 -6.58
N THR A 239 -5.15 -2.67 -7.37
CA THR A 239 -4.83 -2.51 -8.80
C THR A 239 -3.40 -2.03 -9.00
N PHE A 240 -2.92 -1.06 -8.21
CA PHE A 240 -1.53 -0.64 -8.24
C PHE A 240 -0.56 -1.82 -8.02
N HIS A 241 -0.79 -2.65 -7.00
CA HIS A 241 0.10 -3.75 -6.68
C HIS A 241 0.01 -4.91 -7.69
N ALA A 242 -1.17 -5.19 -8.24
CA ALA A 242 -1.37 -6.20 -9.29
C ALA A 242 -0.55 -5.90 -10.56
N ILE A 243 -0.35 -4.62 -10.90
CA ILE A 243 0.33 -4.23 -12.15
C ILE A 243 1.78 -3.76 -11.98
N SER A 244 2.19 -3.33 -10.79
CA SER A 244 3.46 -2.59 -10.63
C SER A 244 4.72 -3.44 -10.66
N TYR A 245 4.60 -4.74 -10.37
CA TYR A 245 5.75 -5.63 -10.16
C TYR A 245 6.00 -6.64 -11.28
N ARG A 246 5.11 -6.67 -12.28
CA ARG A 246 5.23 -7.52 -13.46
C ARG A 246 5.76 -6.72 -14.65
N SER A 247 6.37 -7.42 -15.61
CA SER A 247 6.96 -6.81 -16.80
C SER A 247 5.99 -6.69 -17.98
N ASP A 248 4.97 -7.54 -18.01
CA ASP A 248 3.95 -7.60 -19.04
C ASP A 248 2.75 -6.71 -18.69
N ASP A 249 1.99 -6.34 -19.71
CA ASP A 249 0.72 -5.63 -19.54
C ASP A 249 -0.40 -6.65 -19.34
N PRO A 250 -1.18 -6.55 -18.26
CA PRO A 250 -2.31 -7.45 -18.04
C PRO A 250 -3.43 -7.19 -19.05
N PRO A 251 -4.46 -8.06 -19.11
CA PRO A 251 -5.66 -7.80 -19.92
C PRO A 251 -6.37 -6.49 -19.54
N HIS A 252 -7.30 -6.04 -20.39
CA HIS A 252 -8.26 -4.94 -20.09
C HIS A 252 -7.64 -3.57 -19.72
N MET A 253 -6.47 -3.24 -20.28
CA MET A 253 -5.78 -1.97 -19.99
C MET A 253 -6.54 -0.72 -20.44
N ARG A 254 -7.40 -0.82 -21.47
CA ARG A 254 -8.22 0.30 -21.92
C ARG A 254 -9.33 0.59 -20.91
N GLU A 255 -10.03 -0.46 -20.48
CA GLU A 255 -11.08 -0.40 -19.46
C GLU A 255 -10.51 0.12 -18.13
N LEU A 256 -9.27 -0.28 -17.79
CA LEU A 256 -8.54 0.25 -16.65
C LEU A 256 -8.35 1.76 -16.77
N ALA A 257 -7.90 2.27 -17.93
CA ALA A 257 -7.74 3.70 -18.16
C ALA A 257 -9.06 4.46 -17.97
N ASP A 258 -10.15 3.96 -18.56
CA ASP A 258 -11.49 4.56 -18.46
C ASP A 258 -11.97 4.60 -17.00
N THR A 259 -11.87 3.49 -16.29
CA THR A 259 -12.30 3.35 -14.90
C THR A 259 -11.48 4.24 -13.97
N LEU A 260 -10.16 4.32 -14.19
CA LEU A 260 -9.26 5.14 -13.38
C LEU A 260 -9.70 6.61 -13.39
N PHE A 261 -10.13 7.13 -14.53
CA PHE A 261 -10.68 8.49 -14.62
C PHE A 261 -12.10 8.63 -14.07
N ALA A 262 -12.92 7.59 -14.16
CA ALA A 262 -14.28 7.59 -13.61
C ALA A 262 -14.28 7.69 -12.09
N MET A 263 -13.35 7.01 -11.41
CA MET A 263 -13.24 6.99 -9.94
C MET A 263 -12.48 8.20 -9.33
N ARG A 264 -12.10 9.19 -10.14
CA ARG A 264 -11.26 10.32 -9.72
C ARG A 264 -11.81 11.08 -8.50
N ALA A 265 -13.13 11.30 -8.47
CA ALA A 265 -13.79 12.07 -7.43
C ALA A 265 -14.12 11.24 -6.17
N ASP A 266 -13.98 9.91 -6.25
CA ASP A 266 -14.42 9.00 -5.21
C ASP A 266 -13.41 8.91 -4.06
N ARG A 267 -13.88 8.31 -2.96
CA ARG A 267 -13.08 8.15 -1.75
C ARG A 267 -12.13 6.95 -1.87
N TYR A 268 -10.87 7.14 -1.48
CA TYR A 268 -9.87 6.09 -1.32
C TYR A 268 -10.38 4.99 -0.36
N PRO A 269 -10.13 3.70 -0.65
CA PRO A 269 -9.32 3.15 -1.76
C PRO A 269 -10.07 3.00 -3.08
N TYR A 270 -11.34 3.39 -3.15
CA TYR A 270 -12.21 3.25 -4.32
C TYR A 270 -12.29 4.53 -5.16
N GLY A 271 -11.29 5.39 -4.97
CA GLY A 271 -11.09 6.65 -5.66
C GLY A 271 -9.75 7.25 -5.22
N TRP A 272 -9.46 8.47 -5.66
CA TRP A 272 -8.12 9.05 -5.50
C TRP A 272 -7.91 9.83 -4.20
N ARG A 273 -8.98 10.06 -3.42
CA ARG A 273 -8.98 11.05 -2.32
C ARG A 273 -9.40 10.44 -1.00
N ASP A 274 -8.68 10.69 0.09
CA ASP A 274 -9.20 10.42 1.44
C ASP A 274 -9.61 11.73 2.12
N GLN A 275 -10.83 11.76 2.64
CA GLN A 275 -11.44 12.96 3.25
C GLN A 275 -11.31 14.23 2.36
N GLY A 276 -11.43 14.06 1.04
CA GLY A 276 -11.28 15.15 0.07
C GLY A 276 -9.83 15.60 -0.20
N LYS A 277 -8.84 15.03 0.50
CA LYS A 277 -7.41 15.29 0.31
C LYS A 277 -6.75 14.15 -0.49
N GLN A 278 -5.65 14.47 -1.16
CA GLN A 278 -4.76 13.49 -1.79
C GLN A 278 -3.39 13.64 -1.15
N ASN A 279 -2.85 12.54 -0.61
CA ASN A 279 -1.48 12.43 -0.12
C ASN A 279 -0.57 11.86 -1.22
N ASN A 280 0.75 11.84 -0.97
CA ASN A 280 1.73 11.37 -1.95
C ASN A 280 1.64 9.87 -2.22
N HIS A 281 1.12 9.05 -1.30
CA HIS A 281 0.87 7.63 -1.55
C HIS A 281 -0.20 7.46 -2.63
N HIS A 282 -1.37 8.10 -2.49
CA HIS A 282 -2.42 7.99 -3.50
C HIS A 282 -1.99 8.59 -4.83
N ALA A 283 -1.22 9.69 -4.79
CA ALA A 283 -0.65 10.30 -6.00
C ALA A 283 0.34 9.37 -6.70
N TYR A 284 1.17 8.64 -5.94
CA TYR A 284 2.08 7.63 -6.47
C TYR A 284 1.31 6.50 -7.15
N ASP A 285 0.28 5.96 -6.50
CA ASP A 285 -0.56 4.90 -7.06
C ASP A 285 -1.15 5.34 -8.40
N VAL A 286 -1.83 6.50 -8.42
CA VAL A 286 -2.45 7.03 -9.63
C VAL A 286 -1.42 7.29 -10.72
N ALA A 287 -0.29 7.94 -10.41
CA ALA A 287 0.74 8.24 -11.41
C ALA A 287 1.32 6.99 -12.07
N ARG A 288 1.52 5.93 -11.27
CA ARG A 288 1.96 4.64 -11.77
C ARG A 288 0.91 3.99 -12.67
N LEU A 289 -0.35 3.99 -12.26
CA LEU A 289 -1.44 3.44 -13.08
C LEU A 289 -1.59 4.23 -14.40
N LEU A 290 -1.51 5.56 -14.36
CA LEU A 290 -1.53 6.42 -15.55
C LEU A 290 -0.37 6.10 -16.50
N ARG A 291 0.86 5.91 -15.97
CA ARG A 291 2.00 5.49 -16.80
C ARG A 291 1.73 4.17 -17.50
N ARG A 292 1.25 3.16 -16.75
CA ARG A 292 1.02 1.81 -17.28
C ARG A 292 -0.09 1.79 -18.33
N THR A 293 -1.11 2.64 -18.16
CA THR A 293 -2.23 2.75 -19.12
C THR A 293 -2.00 3.75 -20.24
N TRP A 294 -0.97 4.60 -20.17
CA TRP A 294 -0.68 5.64 -21.16
C TRP A 294 -0.71 5.18 -22.63
N PRO A 295 -0.13 4.02 -23.01
CA PRO A 295 -0.17 3.53 -24.39
C PRO A 295 -1.58 3.17 -24.90
N TYR A 296 -2.53 2.97 -23.99
CA TYR A 296 -3.91 2.55 -24.27
C TYR A 296 -4.91 3.71 -24.24
N MET A 297 -4.46 4.89 -23.79
CA MET A 297 -5.28 6.10 -23.69
C MET A 297 -5.48 6.78 -25.04
N THR A 298 -6.64 7.41 -25.22
CA THR A 298 -6.86 8.39 -26.29
C THR A 298 -6.05 9.67 -26.05
N ALA A 299 -5.91 10.52 -27.07
CA ALA A 299 -5.26 11.83 -26.92
C ALA A 299 -5.96 12.72 -25.88
N GLU A 300 -7.29 12.66 -25.80
CA GLU A 300 -8.07 13.38 -24.78
C GLU A 300 -7.76 12.87 -23.38
N GLN A 301 -7.70 11.55 -23.20
CA GLN A 301 -7.33 10.94 -21.93
C GLN A 301 -5.90 11.28 -21.52
N GLN A 302 -4.95 11.29 -22.46
CA GLN A 302 -3.57 11.73 -22.19
C GLN A 302 -3.52 13.20 -21.77
N ALA A 303 -4.26 14.09 -22.44
CA ALA A 303 -4.36 15.49 -22.04
C ALA A 303 -4.96 15.65 -20.64
N ARG A 304 -5.99 14.86 -20.30
CA ARG A 304 -6.57 14.83 -18.95
C ARG A 304 -5.58 14.28 -17.92
N ALA A 305 -4.84 13.21 -18.22
CA ALA A 305 -3.79 12.68 -17.37
C ALA A 305 -2.71 13.73 -17.09
N THR A 306 -2.26 14.46 -18.12
CA THR A 306 -1.30 15.56 -17.99
C THR A 306 -1.80 16.65 -17.06
N ALA A 307 -3.08 17.05 -17.18
CA ALA A 307 -3.68 18.04 -16.29
C ALA A 307 -3.73 17.54 -14.83
N GLU A 308 -4.16 16.30 -14.60
CA GLU A 308 -4.18 15.73 -13.24
C GLU A 308 -2.77 15.61 -12.66
N LEU A 309 -1.80 15.09 -13.40
CA LEU A 309 -0.40 14.96 -12.95
C LEU A 309 0.21 16.32 -12.62
N THR A 310 -0.08 17.37 -13.39
CA THR A 310 0.30 18.75 -13.07
C THR A 310 -0.20 19.15 -11.68
N VAL A 311 -1.48 18.90 -11.40
CA VAL A 311 -2.08 19.22 -10.10
C VAL A 311 -1.46 18.39 -8.99
N MET A 312 -1.23 17.08 -9.20
CA MET A 312 -0.62 16.21 -8.20
C MET A 312 0.82 16.65 -7.85
N VAL A 313 1.62 17.02 -8.85
CA VAL A 313 2.97 17.56 -8.66
C VAL A 313 2.92 18.87 -7.89
N ALA A 314 2.08 19.82 -8.32
CA ALA A 314 1.94 21.09 -7.63
C ALA A 314 1.50 20.91 -6.17
N ARG A 315 0.58 19.99 -5.88
CA ARG A 315 0.18 19.66 -4.51
C ARG A 315 1.30 19.02 -3.70
N SER A 316 2.05 18.08 -4.28
CA SER A 316 3.19 17.47 -3.60
C SER A 316 4.21 18.54 -3.17
N LEU A 317 4.53 19.46 -4.08
CA LEU A 317 5.51 20.52 -3.84
C LEU A 317 5.04 21.61 -2.87
N ASN A 318 3.76 21.98 -2.89
CA ASN A 318 3.25 23.14 -2.15
C ASN A 318 2.42 22.79 -0.90
N ILE A 319 1.99 21.53 -0.75
CA ILE A 319 1.11 21.08 0.34
C ILE A 319 1.75 19.92 1.10
N SER A 320 2.25 18.91 0.39
CA SER A 320 2.83 17.72 1.03
C SER A 320 4.25 17.94 1.55
N ILE A 321 4.91 19.05 1.20
CA ILE A 321 6.22 19.45 1.73
C ILE A 321 6.00 20.66 2.64
N ARG A 322 6.43 20.53 3.88
CA ARG A 322 6.35 21.56 4.92
C ARG A 322 7.37 22.67 4.64
N SER A 323 7.20 23.82 5.30
CA SER A 323 8.09 24.98 5.16
C SER A 323 9.55 24.70 5.54
N ASP A 324 9.82 23.63 6.30
CA ASP A 324 11.15 23.20 6.68
C ASP A 324 11.76 22.15 5.73
N GLY A 325 11.10 21.86 4.59
CA GLY A 325 11.57 20.93 3.57
C GLY A 325 11.24 19.46 3.85
N ARG A 326 10.54 19.13 4.94
CA ARG A 326 10.11 17.76 5.25
C ARG A 326 8.79 17.41 4.60
N PHE A 327 8.60 16.15 4.22
CA PHE A 327 7.26 15.69 3.85
C PHE A 327 6.32 15.71 5.06
N ASP A 328 5.06 16.03 4.83
CA ASP A 328 3.98 15.89 5.80
C ASP A 328 3.75 14.40 6.13
N ASP A 329 3.97 14.06 7.39
CA ASP A 329 3.86 12.72 7.96
C ASP A 329 2.49 12.47 8.64
N GLU A 330 1.61 13.48 8.71
CA GLU A 330 0.27 13.36 9.31
C GLU A 330 -0.56 12.21 8.71
N PRO A 331 -0.53 11.93 7.39
CA PRO A 331 -1.28 10.82 6.81
C PRO A 331 -0.70 9.43 7.11
N TYR A 332 0.52 9.34 7.63
CA TYR A 332 1.32 8.12 7.69
C TYR A 332 1.52 7.61 9.13
N THR A 333 2.06 6.39 9.25
CA THR A 333 2.44 5.73 10.52
C THR A 333 3.87 6.06 10.93
N SER A 334 4.71 6.54 10.01
CA SER A 334 6.08 6.96 10.26
C SER A 334 6.53 8.07 9.30
N PRO A 335 7.53 8.88 9.68
CA PRO A 335 8.18 9.81 8.75
C PRO A 335 8.84 9.09 7.57
N ALA A 336 9.40 7.90 7.78
CA ALA A 336 10.04 7.12 6.72
C ALA A 336 9.07 6.80 5.57
N GLU A 337 7.82 6.43 5.87
CA GLU A 337 6.79 6.22 4.85
C GLU A 337 6.48 7.49 4.07
N ALA A 338 6.33 8.63 4.76
CA ALA A 338 6.05 9.92 4.12
C ALA A 338 7.12 10.28 3.09
N TYR A 339 8.39 10.06 3.43
CA TYR A 339 9.51 10.24 2.51
C TYR A 339 9.51 9.25 1.36
N TYR A 340 9.27 7.97 1.63
CA TYR A 340 9.25 6.97 0.57
C TYR A 340 8.17 7.25 -0.46
N PHE A 341 6.94 7.56 -0.04
CA PHE A 341 5.86 7.86 -0.98
C PHE A 341 6.05 9.21 -1.67
N GLY A 342 6.53 10.23 -0.97
CA GLY A 342 6.88 11.52 -1.56
C GLY A 342 7.94 11.42 -2.65
N VAL A 343 9.06 10.78 -2.33
CA VAL A 343 10.15 10.54 -3.30
C VAL A 343 9.69 9.62 -4.42
N SER A 344 8.94 8.55 -4.12
CA SER A 344 8.45 7.61 -5.14
C SER A 344 7.50 8.26 -6.13
N PHE A 345 6.58 9.11 -5.66
CA PHE A 345 5.71 9.87 -6.55
C PHE A 345 6.52 10.80 -7.47
N LEU A 346 7.41 11.63 -6.91
CA LEU A 346 8.22 12.59 -7.68
C LEU A 346 9.17 11.88 -8.66
N ASP A 347 9.74 10.75 -8.28
CA ASP A 347 10.52 9.89 -9.17
C ASP A 347 9.65 9.26 -10.28
N GLU A 348 8.45 8.80 -9.95
CA GLU A 348 7.53 8.18 -10.91
C GLU A 348 7.02 9.16 -11.96
N VAL A 349 6.87 10.44 -11.65
CA VAL A 349 6.48 11.45 -12.64
C VAL A 349 7.67 12.05 -13.39
N GLY A 350 8.90 11.64 -13.08
CA GLY A 350 10.12 12.15 -13.71
C GLY A 350 10.48 13.58 -13.29
N PHE A 351 10.18 13.95 -12.04
CA PHE A 351 10.58 15.23 -11.47
C PHE A 351 12.10 15.30 -11.29
N PHE A 352 12.70 14.28 -10.68
CA PHE A 352 14.16 14.19 -10.50
C PHE A 352 14.89 13.60 -11.71
N ARG A 353 14.19 12.88 -12.59
CA ARG A 353 14.76 12.13 -13.72
C ARG A 353 13.95 12.37 -14.98
N PRO A 354 14.34 13.35 -15.81
CA PRO A 354 13.67 13.65 -17.08
C PRO A 354 13.45 12.43 -17.97
N SER A 355 14.36 11.45 -18.00
CA SER A 355 14.21 10.22 -18.78
C SER A 355 12.96 9.40 -18.43
N ARG A 356 12.45 9.55 -17.21
CA ARG A 356 11.22 8.88 -16.78
C ARG A 356 9.96 9.59 -17.25
N ARG A 357 10.02 10.86 -17.66
CA ARG A 357 8.83 11.67 -17.90
C ARG A 357 8.06 11.16 -19.12
N PHE A 358 6.77 10.83 -18.92
CA PHE A 358 5.90 10.29 -19.98
C PHE A 358 4.74 11.22 -20.35
N TRP A 359 4.52 12.29 -19.59
CA TRP A 359 3.26 13.04 -19.58
C TRP A 359 3.39 14.53 -19.91
N THR A 360 4.60 15.10 -19.90
CA THR A 360 4.83 16.53 -20.20
C THR A 360 6.26 16.76 -20.68
N PRO A 361 6.51 17.75 -21.55
CA PRO A 361 7.88 18.20 -21.83
C PRO A 361 8.39 19.24 -20.82
N LEU A 362 7.52 19.77 -19.93
CA LEU A 362 7.89 20.89 -19.05
C LEU A 362 9.06 20.57 -18.13
N GLU A 363 10.10 21.38 -18.21
CA GLU A 363 11.25 21.35 -17.32
C GLU A 363 10.90 21.96 -15.96
N THR A 364 11.48 21.40 -14.90
CA THR A 364 11.26 21.84 -13.52
C THR A 364 12.56 22.47 -13.02
N SER A 365 12.55 23.76 -12.70
CA SER A 365 13.75 24.53 -12.34
C SER A 365 14.37 24.19 -10.99
N ASP A 366 13.66 23.45 -10.12
CA ASP A 366 14.01 23.32 -8.70
C ASP A 366 14.31 21.88 -8.25
N ALA A 367 14.42 20.95 -9.19
CA ALA A 367 14.52 19.52 -8.89
C ALA A 367 15.76 19.16 -8.05
N ASP A 368 16.92 19.72 -8.36
CA ASP A 368 18.17 19.40 -7.67
C ASP A 368 18.27 20.05 -6.29
N SER A 369 17.75 21.26 -6.13
CA SER A 369 17.65 21.92 -4.83
C SER A 369 16.76 21.12 -3.88
N LEU A 370 15.58 20.69 -4.34
CA LEU A 370 14.72 19.84 -3.53
C LEU A 370 15.36 18.48 -3.26
N ARG A 371 16.01 17.86 -4.25
CA ARG A 371 16.75 16.61 -4.08
C ARG A 371 17.77 16.70 -2.94
N ALA A 372 18.57 17.76 -2.91
CA ALA A 372 19.58 17.98 -1.88
C ALA A 372 18.97 18.08 -0.47
N VAL A 373 17.87 18.83 -0.32
CA VAL A 373 17.15 18.96 0.95
C VAL A 373 16.62 17.60 1.42
N LEU A 374 15.94 16.86 0.54
CA LEU A 374 15.37 15.55 0.88
C LEU A 374 16.47 14.53 1.23
N LEU A 375 17.60 14.54 0.54
CA LEU A 375 18.77 13.70 0.87
C LEU A 375 19.27 13.99 2.28
N GLN A 376 19.41 15.27 2.64
CA GLN A 376 19.90 15.67 3.96
C GLN A 376 19.01 15.15 5.10
N HIS A 377 17.69 15.13 4.89
CA HIS A 377 16.76 14.58 5.87
C HIS A 377 16.84 13.05 5.94
N LEU A 378 16.81 12.36 4.79
CA LEU A 378 16.89 10.90 4.74
C LEU A 378 18.18 10.35 5.34
N GLN A 379 19.30 11.04 5.17
CA GLN A 379 20.60 10.65 5.76
C GLN A 379 20.63 10.71 7.29
N LYS A 380 19.72 11.46 7.91
CA LYS A 380 19.58 11.55 9.38
C LYS A 380 18.63 10.49 9.95
N MET A 381 17.90 9.77 9.11
CA MET A 381 16.99 8.70 9.52
C MET A 381 17.74 7.39 9.73
N ASP A 382 17.12 6.42 10.43
CA ASP A 382 17.70 5.10 10.67
C ASP A 382 17.85 4.33 9.34
N GLN A 383 19.11 4.11 8.94
CA GLN A 383 19.45 3.43 7.69
C GLN A 383 19.19 1.92 7.70
N ARG A 384 18.83 1.35 8.85
CA ARG A 384 18.35 -0.05 8.95
C ARG A 384 16.92 -0.19 8.43
N ASN A 385 16.17 0.90 8.37
CA ASN A 385 14.84 0.91 7.79
C ASN A 385 14.94 0.85 6.24
N ALA A 386 14.53 -0.28 5.67
CA ALA A 386 14.59 -0.52 4.23
C ALA A 386 13.75 0.47 3.39
N VAL A 387 12.73 1.09 3.98
CA VAL A 387 11.92 2.13 3.33
C VAL A 387 12.75 3.40 3.12
N VAL A 388 13.62 3.74 4.08
CA VAL A 388 14.57 4.87 3.98
C VAL A 388 15.60 4.61 2.89
N THR A 389 16.21 3.41 2.88
CA THR A 389 17.22 3.07 1.86
C THR A 389 16.61 3.00 0.45
N ALA A 390 15.38 2.51 0.33
CA ALA A 390 14.63 2.54 -0.93
C ALA A 390 14.36 3.96 -1.43
N ALA A 391 13.98 4.90 -0.55
CA ALA A 391 13.80 6.30 -0.89
C ALA A 391 15.13 6.94 -1.34
N LEU A 392 16.22 6.69 -0.62
CA LEU A 392 17.56 7.17 -0.98
C LEU A 392 17.98 6.68 -2.37
N ARG A 393 17.84 5.39 -2.67
CA ARG A 393 18.19 4.83 -3.98
C ARG A 393 17.46 5.50 -5.13
N LYS A 394 16.17 5.82 -4.96
CA LYS A 394 15.38 6.54 -5.97
C LYS A 394 15.91 7.95 -6.18
N LEU A 395 16.27 8.63 -5.09
CA LEU A 395 16.70 10.03 -5.11
C LEU A 395 18.13 10.20 -5.66
N THR A 396 19.00 9.22 -5.42
CA THR A 396 20.38 9.20 -5.95
C THR A 396 20.50 8.59 -7.34
N ALA A 397 19.44 7.97 -7.86
CA ALA A 397 19.45 7.45 -9.21
C ALA A 397 19.60 8.61 -10.21
N THR A 398 20.44 8.38 -11.22
CA THR A 398 20.62 9.27 -12.36
C THR A 398 19.73 8.82 -13.52
N ASP A 399 19.65 9.67 -14.55
CA ASP A 399 19.14 9.25 -15.86
C ASP A 399 20.01 8.16 -16.51
#